data_AF-A0A349E797-F1
#
_entry.id   AF-A0A349E797-F1
#
_cell.length_a   1.000
_cell.length_b   1.000
_cell.length_c   1.000
_cell.angle_alpha   90.00
_cell.angle_beta   90.00
_cell.angle_gamma   90.00
#
_symmetry.space_group_name_H-M   'P 1'
#
loop_
_entity.id
_entity.type
_entity.pdbx_description
1 polymer ?
#
loop_
_entity_poly.entity_id
_entity_poly.type
_entity_poly.pdbx_seq_one_letter_code
_entity_poly.pdbx_strand_id
1 'polypeptide(L)'
;MKKILPPLLAMLVVTAIGWNYLSIPGAADWSEDELRLLASLSLDALPPLSPDPSNRVADDPAAAELGHRLYFDTRLSSNGQVACATCHKPELMFTDGLPLAVGVGIGPVHTPSLVGLSYSPWFYWDGRKDSQWAQALAPLEAKHEHATDRIQLLQLLSTDSDYRVMYEEIFGELPAVSNLPETGTPEGDEAQQANWNTLDTGTQRAVSEFFANLGKAIAAYERKIMPGPTPFDEYIAQLSTDPAEPKALSNTEIAGLRIFIDKGQCVSCHNGPLLSNNEFHNTGVLAVSGTMPSMGRYDGVRTSRDDPFNCLGEFSDATTAECTELRFARDANDLVGAMKTPTLRNISLTAPYMHGGQMSNLSEVVEHYNEAPSSMLSHNEAKPLNLRPVERSQLESFLLTLTAPLATEQRWLIAPDY
;
A
#
# COMPACT_ATOMS: atom_id res chain seq x y z
N MET A 1 42.54 -37.96 36.01
CA MET A 1 42.10 -36.55 35.90
C MET A 1 40.71 -36.50 35.28
N LYS A 2 39.63 -36.62 36.06
CA LYS A 2 38.27 -36.32 35.60
C LYS A 2 38.03 -34.83 35.86
N LYS A 3 38.00 -34.02 34.80
CA LYS A 3 37.70 -32.58 34.89
C LYS A 3 36.25 -32.42 35.31
N ILE A 4 36.04 -32.03 36.57
CA ILE A 4 34.75 -31.55 37.08
C ILE A 4 34.53 -30.20 36.41
N LEU A 5 33.71 -30.14 35.37
CA LEU A 5 33.20 -28.86 34.85
C LEU A 5 32.28 -28.30 35.95
N PRO A 6 32.51 -27.07 36.46
CA PRO A 6 31.93 -26.66 37.72
C PRO A 6 30.42 -26.36 37.56
N PRO A 7 29.59 -26.67 38.58
CA PRO A 7 28.13 -26.44 38.57
C PRO A 7 27.73 -24.99 38.29
N LEU A 8 28.64 -24.04 38.52
CA LEU A 8 28.49 -22.63 38.16
C LEU A 8 28.30 -22.38 36.66
N LEU A 9 29.00 -23.13 35.79
CA LEU A 9 28.87 -22.96 34.34
C LEU A 9 27.51 -23.50 33.86
N ALA A 10 27.05 -24.62 34.42
CA ALA A 10 25.74 -25.18 34.12
C ALA A 10 24.61 -24.25 34.61
N MET A 11 24.76 -23.66 35.81
CA MET A 11 23.79 -22.70 36.35
C MET A 11 23.76 -21.42 35.52
N LEU A 12 24.91 -20.88 35.10
CA LEU A 12 25.00 -19.72 34.21
C LEU A 12 24.34 -19.98 32.85
N VAL A 13 24.54 -21.17 32.28
CA VAL A 13 23.90 -21.58 31.02
C VAL A 13 22.38 -21.71 31.21
N VAL A 14 21.90 -22.33 32.29
CA VAL A 14 20.46 -22.43 32.58
C VAL A 14 19.83 -21.06 32.85
N THR A 15 20.52 -20.15 33.54
CA THR A 15 20.03 -18.77 33.75
C THR A 15 20.05 -17.96 32.47
N ALA A 16 21.08 -18.13 31.61
CA ALA A 16 21.14 -17.45 30.33
C ALA A 16 20.06 -17.97 29.37
N ILE A 17 19.82 -19.29 29.34
CA ILE A 17 18.71 -19.89 28.59
C ILE A 17 17.38 -19.41 29.17
N GLY A 18 17.21 -19.46 30.49
CA GLY A 18 16.01 -18.95 31.15
C GLY A 18 15.73 -17.49 30.83
N TRP A 19 16.75 -16.63 30.86
CA TRP A 19 16.61 -15.20 30.55
C TRP A 19 16.26 -14.92 29.08
N ASN A 20 16.72 -15.76 28.15
CA ASN A 20 16.43 -15.58 26.72
C ASN A 20 15.08 -16.16 26.29
N TYR A 21 14.51 -17.10 27.06
CA TYR A 21 13.37 -17.92 26.63
C TYR A 21 12.18 -17.98 27.62
N LEU A 22 12.33 -17.52 28.88
CA LEU A 22 11.22 -17.43 29.84
C LEU A 22 10.67 -16.00 29.89
N SER A 23 9.36 -15.88 29.70
CA SER A 23 8.60 -14.65 29.96
C SER A 23 7.98 -14.72 31.36
N ILE A 24 8.03 -13.61 32.11
CA ILE A 24 7.20 -13.43 33.31
C ILE A 24 6.09 -12.45 32.91
N PRO A 25 4.91 -12.93 32.48
CA PRO A 25 3.80 -12.06 32.14
C PRO A 25 3.24 -11.44 33.42
N GLY A 26 3.42 -10.13 33.60
CA GLY A 26 2.62 -9.32 34.50
C GLY A 26 1.32 -8.90 33.82
N ALA A 27 0.27 -8.62 34.61
CA ALA A 27 -0.88 -7.88 34.10
C ALA A 27 -0.39 -6.56 33.49
N ALA A 28 -0.94 -6.17 32.34
CA ALA A 28 -0.54 -4.95 31.66
C ALA A 28 -0.95 -3.74 32.51
N ASP A 29 0.03 -3.09 33.15
CA ASP A 29 -0.17 -1.80 33.80
C ASP A 29 0.28 -0.72 32.80
N TRP A 30 -0.68 -0.16 32.07
CA TRP A 30 -0.44 0.92 31.11
C TRP A 30 -0.58 2.27 31.81
N SER A 31 0.39 3.15 31.65
CA SER A 31 0.28 4.55 32.04
C SER A 31 -0.80 5.26 31.22
N GLU A 32 -1.28 6.41 31.71
CA GLU A 32 -2.26 7.22 30.96
C GLU A 32 -1.76 7.63 29.57
N ASP A 33 -0.46 7.93 29.44
CA ASP A 33 0.13 8.32 28.16
C ASP A 33 0.21 7.13 27.20
N GLU A 34 0.55 5.93 27.70
CA GLU A 34 0.48 4.70 26.91
C GLU A 34 -0.95 4.42 26.47
N LEU A 35 -1.96 4.56 27.34
CA LEU A 35 -3.36 4.38 26.97
C LEU A 35 -3.81 5.36 25.88
N ARG A 36 -3.40 6.63 25.93
CA ARG A 36 -3.70 7.62 24.88
C ARG A 36 -3.03 7.26 23.56
N LEU A 37 -1.77 6.82 23.61
CA LEU A 37 -1.05 6.35 22.42
C LEU A 37 -1.75 5.13 21.82
N LEU A 38 -2.07 4.13 22.64
CA LEU A 38 -2.76 2.92 22.20
C LEU A 38 -4.13 3.22 21.57
N ALA A 39 -4.89 4.16 22.15
CA ALA A 39 -6.16 4.63 21.59
C ALA A 39 -5.98 5.27 20.21
N SER A 40 -4.88 5.99 19.95
CA SER A 40 -4.65 6.62 18.64
C SER A 40 -4.24 5.64 17.54
N LEU A 41 -3.83 4.41 17.90
CA LEU A 41 -3.51 3.35 16.95
C LEU A 41 -4.73 2.52 16.53
N SER A 42 -5.86 2.64 17.24
CA SER A 42 -7.08 1.87 16.97
C SER A 42 -7.88 2.43 15.79
N LEU A 43 -8.61 1.57 15.07
CA LEU A 43 -9.56 1.99 14.02
C LEU A 43 -10.70 2.86 14.53
N ASP A 44 -11.03 2.82 15.83
CA ASP A 44 -12.02 3.73 16.41
C ASP A 44 -11.57 5.20 16.31
N ALA A 45 -10.26 5.45 16.19
CA ALA A 45 -9.68 6.77 15.95
C ALA A 45 -9.53 7.09 14.44
N LEU A 46 -9.88 6.19 13.52
CA LEU A 46 -9.84 6.45 12.08
C LEU A 46 -10.91 7.49 11.72
N PRO A 47 -10.54 8.69 11.22
CA PRO A 47 -11.52 9.67 10.82
C PRO A 47 -12.29 9.17 9.59
N PRO A 48 -13.49 9.71 9.30
CA PRO A 48 -14.12 9.52 8.00
C PRO A 48 -13.16 9.90 6.87
N LEU A 49 -13.28 9.23 5.72
CA LEU A 49 -12.50 9.60 4.54
C LEU A 49 -12.69 11.07 4.20
N SER A 50 -11.58 11.77 3.98
CA SER A 50 -11.59 13.10 3.41
C SER A 50 -12.08 13.05 1.94
N PRO A 51 -12.77 14.09 1.47
CA PRO A 51 -13.02 14.28 0.04
C PRO A 51 -11.70 14.35 -0.73
N ASP A 52 -11.69 13.87 -1.98
CA ASP A 52 -10.57 14.04 -2.91
C ASP A 52 -10.87 15.23 -3.83
N PRO A 53 -10.22 16.40 -3.65
CA PRO A 53 -10.48 17.57 -4.48
C PRO A 53 -10.05 17.37 -5.94
N SER A 54 -9.13 16.44 -6.21
CA SER A 54 -8.63 16.17 -7.57
C SER A 54 -9.52 15.24 -8.38
N ASN A 55 -10.53 14.64 -7.74
CA ASN A 55 -11.48 13.71 -8.35
C ASN A 55 -12.91 14.01 -7.90
N ARG A 56 -13.66 14.74 -8.74
CA ARG A 56 -15.04 15.16 -8.48
C ARG A 56 -16.04 14.00 -8.33
N VAL A 57 -15.68 12.80 -8.78
CA VAL A 57 -16.51 11.59 -8.72
C VAL A 57 -16.03 10.57 -7.68
N ALA A 58 -15.06 10.94 -6.83
CA ALA A 58 -14.45 10.03 -5.85
C ALA A 58 -15.49 9.36 -4.92
N ASP A 59 -16.57 10.05 -4.57
CA ASP A 59 -17.62 9.55 -3.70
C ASP A 59 -18.93 9.21 -4.45
N ASP A 60 -18.91 9.24 -5.79
CA ASP A 60 -20.07 8.92 -6.63
C ASP A 60 -20.29 7.39 -6.69
N PRO A 61 -21.48 6.89 -6.28
CA PRO A 61 -21.79 5.46 -6.35
C PRO A 61 -21.74 4.86 -7.77
N ALA A 62 -22.13 5.62 -8.80
CA ALA A 62 -22.08 5.16 -10.18
C ALA A 62 -20.63 5.04 -10.67
N ALA A 63 -19.76 5.99 -10.27
CA ALA A 63 -18.33 5.91 -10.56
C ALA A 63 -17.67 4.72 -9.85
N ALA A 64 -18.05 4.44 -8.61
CA ALA A 64 -17.58 3.24 -7.90
C ALA A 64 -18.06 1.95 -8.59
N GLU A 65 -19.26 1.90 -9.15
CA GLU A 65 -19.74 0.74 -9.91
C GLU A 65 -18.98 0.53 -11.22
N LEU A 66 -18.73 1.62 -11.97
CA LEU A 66 -17.88 1.56 -13.17
C LEU A 66 -16.45 1.12 -12.83
N GLY A 67 -15.86 1.72 -11.78
CA GLY A 67 -14.53 1.37 -11.29
C GLY A 67 -14.43 -0.09 -10.87
N HIS A 68 -15.44 -0.60 -10.17
CA HIS A 68 -15.53 -2.00 -9.76
C HIS A 68 -15.55 -2.93 -10.97
N ARG A 69 -16.31 -2.59 -12.01
CA ARG A 69 -16.34 -3.38 -13.27
C ARG A 69 -14.97 -3.37 -13.97
N LEU A 70 -14.35 -2.20 -14.11
CA LEU A 70 -13.01 -2.07 -14.70
C LEU A 70 -11.96 -2.86 -13.93
N TYR A 71 -12.03 -2.84 -12.60
CA TYR A 71 -11.07 -3.50 -11.71
C TYR A 71 -10.92 -5.01 -11.95
N PHE A 72 -12.03 -5.68 -12.29
CA PHE A 72 -12.08 -7.13 -12.51
C PHE A 72 -12.01 -7.52 -14.00
N ASP A 73 -11.93 -6.58 -14.93
CA ASP A 73 -12.00 -6.85 -16.37
C ASP A 73 -10.62 -7.10 -17.00
N THR A 74 -10.37 -8.34 -17.45
CA THR A 74 -9.10 -8.70 -18.08
C THR A 74 -8.93 -8.15 -19.49
N ARG A 75 -9.99 -7.66 -20.13
CA ARG A 75 -9.95 -7.03 -21.47
C ARG A 75 -9.17 -5.72 -21.46
N LEU A 76 -8.89 -5.15 -20.28
CA LEU A 76 -8.03 -3.96 -20.12
C LEU A 76 -6.53 -4.27 -20.30
N SER A 77 -6.15 -5.53 -20.47
CA SER A 77 -4.76 -5.92 -20.77
C SER A 77 -4.60 -6.30 -22.24
N SER A 78 -3.44 -6.04 -22.82
CA SER A 78 -3.17 -6.34 -24.23
C SER A 78 -3.20 -7.83 -24.58
N ASN A 79 -3.07 -8.71 -23.58
CA ASN A 79 -3.17 -10.16 -23.75
C ASN A 79 -4.53 -10.74 -23.30
N GLY A 80 -5.45 -9.90 -22.83
CA GLY A 80 -6.79 -10.30 -22.35
C GLY A 80 -6.81 -11.14 -21.09
N GLN A 81 -5.71 -11.23 -20.33
CA GLN A 81 -5.54 -12.17 -19.21
C GLN A 81 -5.25 -11.48 -17.86
N VAL A 82 -4.98 -10.18 -17.85
CA VAL A 82 -4.61 -9.41 -16.66
C VAL A 82 -5.67 -8.35 -16.37
N ALA A 83 -6.19 -8.36 -15.14
CA ALA A 83 -7.01 -7.29 -14.56
C ALA A 83 -6.31 -6.72 -13.32
N CYS A 84 -6.83 -5.63 -12.76
CA CYS A 84 -6.31 -5.12 -11.48
C CYS A 84 -6.40 -6.20 -10.39
N ALA A 85 -7.53 -6.93 -10.36
CA ALA A 85 -7.77 -8.06 -9.46
C ALA A 85 -6.83 -9.26 -9.66
N THR A 86 -6.08 -9.35 -10.78
CA THR A 86 -5.08 -10.41 -10.97
C THR A 86 -3.92 -10.26 -10.00
N CYS A 87 -3.47 -9.03 -9.77
CA CYS A 87 -2.38 -8.70 -8.85
C CYS A 87 -2.90 -8.25 -7.48
N HIS A 88 -4.07 -7.61 -7.41
CA HIS A 88 -4.63 -7.11 -6.16
C HIS A 88 -5.87 -7.93 -5.78
N LYS A 89 -5.64 -9.11 -5.20
CA LYS A 89 -6.70 -10.09 -4.94
C LYS A 89 -7.45 -9.79 -3.65
N PRO A 90 -8.79 -9.67 -3.65
CA PRO A 90 -9.56 -9.42 -2.43
C PRO A 90 -9.26 -10.42 -1.29
N GLU A 91 -9.10 -11.70 -1.62
CA GLU A 91 -8.82 -12.77 -0.65
C GLU A 91 -7.40 -12.72 -0.05
N LEU A 92 -6.49 -11.98 -0.67
CA LEU A 92 -5.13 -11.71 -0.17
C LEU A 92 -4.97 -10.24 0.22
N MET A 93 -6.05 -9.61 0.71
CA MET A 93 -6.02 -8.23 1.20
C MET A 93 -5.49 -7.28 0.13
N PHE A 94 -5.91 -7.50 -1.11
CA PHE A 94 -5.55 -6.71 -2.28
C PHE A 94 -4.05 -6.76 -2.61
N THR A 95 -3.42 -7.92 -2.41
CA THR A 95 -2.07 -8.28 -2.87
C THR A 95 -2.11 -9.55 -3.74
N ASP A 96 -0.96 -10.05 -4.22
CA ASP A 96 -0.87 -11.26 -5.06
C ASP A 96 -0.21 -12.48 -4.38
N GLY A 97 0.40 -12.28 -3.21
CA GLY A 97 1.17 -13.30 -2.51
C GLY A 97 2.51 -13.66 -3.18
N LEU A 98 3.01 -12.81 -4.08
CA LEU A 98 4.24 -13.06 -4.86
C LEU A 98 5.36 -12.08 -4.47
N PRO A 99 6.64 -12.48 -4.59
CA PRO A 99 7.76 -11.56 -4.36
C PRO A 99 7.75 -10.36 -5.32
N LEU A 100 7.40 -10.59 -6.58
CA LEU A 100 7.29 -9.57 -7.62
C LEU A 100 5.99 -9.77 -8.39
N ALA A 101 5.37 -8.65 -8.77
CA ALA A 101 4.13 -8.65 -9.54
C ALA A 101 4.28 -9.39 -10.89
N VAL A 102 3.25 -10.12 -11.29
CA VAL A 102 3.21 -10.84 -12.57
C VAL A 102 1.95 -10.43 -13.35
N GLY A 103 2.13 -9.53 -14.32
CA GLY A 103 1.11 -9.17 -15.31
C GLY A 103 1.42 -9.80 -16.67
N VAL A 104 1.41 -8.98 -17.73
CA VAL A 104 1.90 -9.37 -19.07
C VAL A 104 3.39 -9.72 -19.01
N GLY A 105 4.13 -9.11 -18.07
CA GLY A 105 5.51 -9.44 -17.72
C GLY A 105 5.71 -9.48 -16.20
N ILE A 106 6.98 -9.53 -15.78
CA ILE A 106 7.34 -9.49 -14.35
C ILE A 106 7.73 -8.04 -13.99
N GLY A 107 7.11 -7.50 -12.95
CA GLY A 107 7.39 -6.18 -12.43
C GLY A 107 8.63 -6.11 -11.53
N PRO A 108 9.13 -4.90 -11.26
CA PRO A 108 10.36 -4.70 -10.48
C PRO A 108 10.14 -4.72 -8.97
N VAL A 109 8.89 -4.73 -8.51
CA VAL A 109 8.49 -4.55 -7.10
C VAL A 109 7.38 -5.52 -6.69
N HIS A 110 7.23 -5.69 -5.38
CA HIS A 110 6.12 -6.42 -4.78
C HIS A 110 4.82 -5.59 -4.86
N THR A 111 3.69 -6.27 -5.07
CA THR A 111 2.35 -5.66 -5.16
C THR A 111 1.87 -5.20 -3.78
N PRO A 112 1.79 -3.88 -3.50
CA PRO A 112 1.32 -3.39 -2.20
C PRO A 112 -0.18 -3.64 -2.01
N SER A 113 -0.62 -3.78 -0.76
CA SER A 113 -2.05 -3.84 -0.42
C SER A 113 -2.75 -2.52 -0.76
N LEU A 114 -4.00 -2.61 -1.25
CA LEU A 114 -4.88 -1.46 -1.46
C LEU A 114 -5.78 -1.15 -0.25
N VAL A 115 -5.71 -1.94 0.83
CA VAL A 115 -6.61 -1.80 1.99
C VAL A 115 -6.33 -0.48 2.73
N GLY A 116 -7.35 0.37 2.82
CA GLY A 116 -7.26 1.69 3.45
C GLY A 116 -6.37 2.67 2.70
N LEU A 117 -5.99 2.39 1.45
CA LEU A 117 -5.03 3.20 0.69
C LEU A 117 -5.54 4.61 0.42
N SER A 118 -6.86 4.84 0.43
CA SER A 118 -7.48 6.15 0.23
C SER A 118 -7.22 7.17 1.34
N TYR A 119 -6.59 6.77 2.46
CA TYR A 119 -6.07 7.71 3.47
C TYR A 119 -4.63 8.16 3.19
N SER A 120 -3.97 7.59 2.17
CA SER A 120 -2.59 7.91 1.82
C SER A 120 -2.55 9.11 0.86
N PRO A 121 -1.75 10.15 1.14
CA PRO A 121 -1.52 11.24 0.19
C PRO A 121 -0.59 10.85 -0.97
N TRP A 122 0.10 9.71 -0.85
CA TRP A 122 1.09 9.23 -1.83
C TRP A 122 0.88 7.76 -2.15
N PHE A 123 1.05 7.39 -3.42
CA PHE A 123 0.80 6.05 -3.92
C PHE A 123 2.06 5.47 -4.59
N TYR A 124 2.13 4.13 -4.68
CA TYR A 124 3.35 3.35 -4.86
C TYR A 124 4.33 3.40 -3.69
N TRP A 125 5.34 2.52 -3.72
CA TRP A 125 6.42 2.46 -2.73
C TRP A 125 7.30 3.72 -2.71
N ASP A 126 7.47 4.38 -3.85
CA ASP A 126 8.29 5.60 -4.00
C ASP A 126 7.46 6.89 -3.94
N GLY A 127 6.13 6.79 -3.87
CA GLY A 127 5.26 7.96 -3.85
C GLY A 127 5.23 8.71 -5.17
N ARG A 128 5.47 8.03 -6.31
CA ARG A 128 5.49 8.68 -7.64
C ARG A 128 4.13 9.13 -8.18
N LYS A 129 3.07 8.87 -7.43
CA LYS A 129 1.70 9.32 -7.70
C LYS A 129 1.15 10.01 -6.46
N ASP A 130 0.49 11.14 -6.65
CA ASP A 130 -0.05 12.01 -5.59
C ASP A 130 -1.57 11.84 -5.38
N SER A 131 -2.21 11.00 -6.19
CA SER A 131 -3.64 10.75 -6.15
C SER A 131 -3.95 9.32 -6.57
N GLN A 132 -5.04 8.78 -6.03
CA GLN A 132 -5.44 7.40 -6.27
C GLN A 132 -5.82 7.19 -7.74
N TRP A 133 -6.50 8.18 -8.34
CA TRP A 133 -6.89 8.12 -9.75
C TRP A 133 -5.67 8.14 -10.66
N ALA A 134 -4.64 8.94 -10.37
CA ALA A 134 -3.41 8.94 -11.12
C ALA A 134 -2.63 7.62 -11.00
N GLN A 135 -2.69 6.98 -9.83
CA GLN A 135 -2.09 5.67 -9.61
C GLN A 135 -2.79 4.58 -10.41
N ALA A 136 -4.11 4.56 -10.44
CA ALA A 136 -4.89 3.57 -11.19
C ALA A 136 -4.60 3.57 -12.70
N LEU A 137 -4.14 4.69 -13.26
CA LEU A 137 -3.79 4.80 -14.68
C LEU A 137 -2.47 4.11 -15.05
N ALA A 138 -1.47 4.19 -14.17
CA ALA A 138 -0.12 3.78 -14.53
C ALA A 138 -0.01 2.29 -14.93
N PRO A 139 -0.69 1.33 -14.26
CA PRO A 139 -0.63 -0.07 -14.66
C PRO A 139 -1.22 -0.39 -16.02
N LEU A 140 -2.16 0.43 -16.50
CA LEU A 140 -2.78 0.25 -17.82
C LEU A 140 -1.73 0.34 -18.93
N GLU A 141 -0.84 1.34 -18.88
CA GLU A 141 0.17 1.57 -19.93
C GLU A 141 1.53 0.90 -19.63
N ALA A 142 1.73 0.36 -18.43
CA ALA A 142 2.99 -0.28 -18.06
C ALA A 142 3.19 -1.62 -18.79
N LYS A 143 4.30 -1.75 -19.54
CA LYS A 143 4.62 -2.89 -20.41
C LYS A 143 4.67 -4.27 -19.72
N HIS A 144 4.91 -4.29 -18.41
CA HIS A 144 4.97 -5.54 -17.62
C HIS A 144 3.68 -5.80 -16.83
N GLU A 145 2.74 -4.86 -16.79
CA GLU A 145 1.47 -4.99 -16.06
C GLU A 145 0.34 -5.27 -17.05
N HIS A 146 -0.50 -4.30 -17.42
CA HIS A 146 -1.56 -4.51 -18.42
C HIS A 146 -1.08 -4.33 -19.86
N ALA A 147 -0.07 -3.49 -20.07
CA ALA A 147 0.54 -3.21 -21.37
C ALA A 147 -0.46 -2.84 -22.49
N THR A 148 -1.53 -2.09 -22.16
CA THR A 148 -2.48 -1.53 -23.13
C THR A 148 -2.15 -0.07 -23.47
N ASP A 149 -3.00 0.59 -24.23
CA ASP A 149 -2.89 2.01 -24.58
C ASP A 149 -4.25 2.71 -24.59
N ARG A 150 -4.22 4.04 -24.54
CA ARG A 150 -5.44 4.88 -24.39
C ARG A 150 -6.43 4.68 -25.53
N ILE A 151 -5.96 4.49 -26.76
CA ILE A 151 -6.85 4.35 -27.92
C ILE A 151 -7.53 2.99 -27.91
N GLN A 152 -6.81 1.91 -27.57
CA GLN A 152 -7.40 0.59 -27.38
C GLN A 152 -8.47 0.58 -26.28
N LEU A 153 -8.19 1.23 -25.15
CA LEU A 153 -9.15 1.39 -24.05
C LEU A 153 -10.40 2.15 -24.50
N LEU A 154 -10.23 3.25 -25.23
CA LEU A 154 -11.34 4.02 -25.75
C LEU A 154 -12.19 3.21 -26.73
N GLN A 155 -11.56 2.42 -27.61
CA GLN A 155 -12.25 1.53 -28.52
C GLN A 155 -13.04 0.44 -27.79
N LEU A 156 -12.45 -0.17 -26.76
CA LEU A 156 -13.13 -1.17 -25.92
C LEU A 156 -14.41 -0.57 -25.29
N LEU A 157 -14.28 0.56 -24.59
CA LEU A 157 -15.42 1.18 -23.90
C LEU A 157 -16.44 1.77 -24.87
N SER A 158 -16.03 2.19 -26.06
CA SER A 158 -16.96 2.70 -27.08
C SER A 158 -17.77 1.59 -27.77
N THR A 159 -17.25 0.36 -27.81
CA THR A 159 -17.89 -0.78 -28.48
C THR A 159 -18.70 -1.67 -27.53
N ASP A 160 -18.37 -1.68 -26.24
CA ASP A 160 -19.14 -2.32 -25.18
C ASP A 160 -20.30 -1.41 -24.75
N SER A 161 -21.54 -1.83 -24.98
CA SER A 161 -22.73 -1.00 -24.73
C SER A 161 -22.91 -0.65 -23.26
N ASP A 162 -22.54 -1.56 -22.36
CA ASP A 162 -22.73 -1.34 -20.93
C ASP A 162 -21.70 -0.33 -20.43
N TYR A 163 -20.44 -0.51 -20.80
CA TYR A 163 -19.40 0.45 -20.44
C TYR A 163 -19.70 1.84 -20.98
N ARG A 164 -20.17 1.94 -22.23
CA ARG A 164 -20.56 3.21 -22.81
C ARG A 164 -21.64 3.89 -21.99
N VAL A 165 -22.72 3.18 -21.64
CA VAL A 165 -23.81 3.74 -20.83
C VAL A 165 -23.32 4.16 -19.46
N MET A 166 -22.57 3.30 -18.76
CA MET A 166 -22.04 3.61 -17.42
C MET A 166 -21.10 4.83 -17.45
N TYR A 167 -20.22 4.91 -18.45
CA TYR A 167 -19.31 6.03 -18.62
C TYR A 167 -20.06 7.33 -18.92
N GLU A 168 -20.97 7.31 -19.90
CA GLU A 168 -21.69 8.50 -20.38
C GLU A 168 -22.64 9.06 -19.32
N GLU A 169 -23.16 8.23 -18.41
CA GLU A 169 -23.93 8.65 -17.24
C GLU A 169 -23.13 9.56 -16.29
N ILE A 170 -21.83 9.29 -16.13
CA ILE A 170 -20.96 9.97 -15.14
C ILE A 170 -20.21 11.15 -15.77
N PHE A 171 -19.62 10.91 -16.94
CA PHE A 171 -18.64 11.80 -17.56
C PHE A 171 -19.15 12.51 -18.82
N GLY A 172 -20.30 12.10 -19.36
CA GLY A 172 -20.81 12.58 -20.64
C GLY A 172 -20.28 11.79 -21.84
N GLU A 173 -20.56 12.28 -23.05
CA GLU A 173 -20.33 11.57 -24.31
C GLU A 173 -18.85 11.15 -24.50
N LEU A 174 -18.64 9.91 -24.93
CA LEU A 174 -17.29 9.42 -25.27
C LEU A 174 -16.70 10.16 -26.48
N PRO A 175 -15.36 10.37 -26.51
CA PRO A 175 -14.70 10.89 -27.70
C PRO A 175 -14.95 9.99 -28.93
N ALA A 176 -15.11 10.61 -30.11
CA ALA A 176 -15.39 9.88 -31.34
C ALA A 176 -14.22 8.97 -31.75
N VAL A 177 -14.51 7.69 -32.05
CA VAL A 177 -13.49 6.68 -32.40
C VAL A 177 -13.27 6.46 -33.89
N SER A 178 -14.12 7.01 -34.77
CA SER A 178 -14.17 6.63 -36.20
C SER A 178 -12.90 6.94 -37.00
N ASN A 179 -12.05 7.85 -36.52
CA ASN A 179 -10.82 8.29 -37.19
C ASN A 179 -9.56 8.05 -36.34
N LEU A 180 -9.67 7.24 -35.29
CA LEU A 180 -8.52 6.89 -34.46
C LEU A 180 -7.74 5.72 -35.08
N PRO A 181 -6.40 5.69 -34.94
CA PRO A 181 -5.61 4.49 -35.27
C PRO A 181 -6.02 3.30 -34.38
N GLU A 182 -5.57 2.09 -34.71
CA GLU A 182 -5.87 0.89 -33.90
C GLU A 182 -5.21 0.92 -32.51
N THR A 183 -4.12 1.68 -32.34
CA THR A 183 -3.36 1.78 -31.09
C THR A 183 -2.65 3.13 -31.04
N GLY A 184 -2.49 3.70 -29.84
CA GLY A 184 -1.67 4.89 -29.65
C GLY A 184 -1.70 5.46 -28.24
N THR A 185 -0.53 5.85 -27.76
CA THR A 185 -0.32 6.47 -26.44
C THR A 185 1.02 7.21 -26.43
N PRO A 186 1.18 8.30 -25.66
CA PRO A 186 2.48 8.95 -25.49
C PRO A 186 3.53 8.08 -24.77
N GLU A 187 3.12 7.13 -23.92
CA GLU A 187 4.03 6.32 -23.09
C GLU A 187 4.36 4.94 -23.71
N GLY A 188 3.93 4.72 -24.96
CA GLY A 188 4.00 3.44 -25.65
C GLY A 188 5.36 3.14 -26.30
N ASP A 189 5.38 2.15 -27.19
CA ASP A 189 6.52 1.96 -28.11
C ASP A 189 6.57 3.02 -29.23
N GLU A 190 7.60 2.96 -30.08
CA GLU A 190 7.80 3.92 -31.17
C GLU A 190 6.61 3.98 -32.14
N ALA A 191 5.94 2.86 -32.40
CA ALA A 191 4.79 2.82 -33.31
C ALA A 191 3.55 3.43 -32.65
N GLN A 192 3.30 3.12 -31.38
CA GLN A 192 2.21 3.71 -30.60
C GLN A 192 2.38 5.22 -30.43
N GLN A 193 3.60 5.69 -30.16
CA GLN A 193 3.93 7.11 -30.09
C GLN A 193 3.77 7.80 -31.45
N ALA A 194 4.22 7.15 -32.54
CA ALA A 194 4.04 7.69 -33.88
C ALA A 194 2.56 7.87 -34.23
N ASN A 195 1.73 6.86 -33.93
CA ASN A 195 0.28 6.93 -34.11
C ASN A 195 -0.35 8.04 -33.27
N TRP A 196 0.03 8.15 -31.99
CA TRP A 196 -0.42 9.22 -31.10
C TRP A 196 -0.10 10.61 -31.66
N ASN A 197 1.10 10.78 -32.20
CA ASN A 197 1.57 12.05 -32.75
C ASN A 197 0.92 12.43 -34.08
N THR A 198 0.13 11.55 -34.70
CA THR A 198 -0.69 11.91 -35.87
C THR A 198 -1.99 12.62 -35.49
N LEU A 199 -2.43 12.48 -34.24
CA LEU A 199 -3.65 13.11 -33.73
C LEU A 199 -3.42 14.60 -33.50
N ASP A 200 -4.43 15.42 -33.78
CA ASP A 200 -4.39 16.82 -33.39
C ASP A 200 -4.47 16.97 -31.86
N THR A 201 -4.05 18.12 -31.35
CA THR A 201 -3.97 18.37 -29.90
C THR A 201 -5.32 18.29 -29.20
N GLY A 202 -6.43 18.62 -29.87
CA GLY A 202 -7.77 18.48 -29.32
C GLY A 202 -8.16 17.01 -29.13
N THR A 203 -7.87 16.17 -30.12
CA THR A 203 -8.09 14.72 -30.03
C THR A 203 -7.19 14.09 -28.96
N GLN A 204 -5.90 14.45 -28.89
CA GLN A 204 -4.99 13.97 -27.84
C GLN A 204 -5.48 14.32 -26.43
N ARG A 205 -5.97 15.55 -26.25
CA ARG A 205 -6.56 15.99 -24.97
C ARG A 205 -7.82 15.21 -24.63
N ALA A 206 -8.75 15.05 -25.56
CA ALA A 206 -10.00 14.33 -25.33
C ALA A 206 -9.76 12.85 -24.96
N VAL A 207 -8.83 12.17 -25.64
CA VAL A 207 -8.44 10.79 -25.30
C VAL A 207 -7.75 10.71 -23.93
N SER A 208 -6.94 11.71 -23.58
CA SER A 208 -6.28 11.76 -22.26
C SER A 208 -7.26 12.09 -21.12
N GLU A 209 -8.28 12.91 -21.37
CA GLU A 209 -9.37 13.17 -20.43
C GLU A 209 -10.23 11.91 -20.23
N PHE A 210 -10.54 11.19 -21.32
CA PHE A 210 -11.16 9.87 -21.23
C PHE A 210 -10.35 8.92 -20.34
N PHE A 211 -9.04 8.85 -20.57
CA PHE A 211 -8.14 8.01 -19.80
C PHE A 211 -8.15 8.41 -18.32
N ALA A 212 -8.02 9.71 -18.00
CA ALA A 212 -8.12 10.22 -16.63
C ALA A 212 -9.44 9.82 -15.93
N ASN A 213 -10.56 9.88 -16.66
CA ASN A 213 -11.87 9.48 -16.12
C ASN A 213 -11.92 8.00 -15.73
N LEU A 214 -11.20 7.11 -16.42
CA LEU A 214 -11.08 5.70 -16.02
C LEU A 214 -10.39 5.57 -14.66
N GLY A 215 -9.26 6.27 -14.48
CA GLY A 215 -8.56 6.32 -13.21
C GLY A 215 -9.45 6.86 -12.09
N LYS A 216 -10.24 7.90 -12.37
CA LYS A 216 -11.18 8.49 -11.41
C LYS A 216 -12.28 7.53 -10.98
N ALA A 217 -12.82 6.74 -11.91
CA ALA A 217 -13.80 5.70 -11.61
C ALA A 217 -13.19 4.56 -10.78
N ILE A 218 -12.01 4.06 -11.17
CA ILE A 218 -11.29 3.01 -10.41
C ILE A 218 -10.99 3.50 -8.98
N ALA A 219 -10.53 4.74 -8.82
CA ALA A 219 -10.30 5.32 -7.49
C ALA A 219 -11.57 5.43 -6.64
N ALA A 220 -12.73 5.73 -7.24
CA ALA A 220 -14.01 5.74 -6.52
C ALA A 220 -14.39 4.36 -5.97
N TYR A 221 -14.06 3.29 -6.71
CA TYR A 221 -14.18 1.91 -6.22
C TYR A 221 -13.17 1.62 -5.10
N GLU A 222 -11.90 1.96 -5.29
CA GLU A 222 -10.86 1.65 -4.30
C GLU A 222 -11.10 2.35 -2.95
N ARG A 223 -11.81 3.49 -2.92
CA ARG A 223 -12.30 4.15 -1.70
C ARG A 223 -13.25 3.30 -0.86
N LYS A 224 -13.81 2.22 -1.42
CA LYS A 224 -14.63 1.25 -0.66
C LYS A 224 -13.80 0.22 0.09
N ILE A 225 -12.50 0.09 -0.22
CA ILE A 225 -11.63 -0.95 0.32
C ILE A 225 -11.09 -0.52 1.70
N MET A 226 -11.78 -0.94 2.76
CA MET A 226 -11.52 -0.51 4.13
C MET A 226 -11.08 -1.65 5.06
N PRO A 227 -10.09 -1.41 5.95
CA PRO A 227 -9.74 -2.37 6.98
C PRO A 227 -10.91 -2.57 7.95
N GLY A 228 -11.07 -3.78 8.47
CA GLY A 228 -12.04 -4.07 9.54
C GLY A 228 -11.40 -4.10 10.92
N PRO A 229 -12.22 -4.04 11.99
CA PRO A 229 -11.77 -4.09 13.37
C PRO A 229 -11.04 -5.41 13.67
N THR A 230 -9.90 -5.30 14.32
CA THR A 230 -8.97 -6.39 14.64
C THR A 230 -9.02 -6.76 16.12
N PRO A 231 -8.47 -7.92 16.53
CA PRO A 231 -8.29 -8.24 17.95
C PRO A 231 -7.56 -7.14 18.74
N PHE A 232 -6.62 -6.43 18.11
CA PHE A 232 -6.00 -5.25 18.72
C PHE A 232 -7.01 -4.13 18.98
N ASP A 233 -7.89 -3.81 18.03
CA ASP A 233 -8.91 -2.77 18.23
C ASP A 233 -9.91 -3.16 19.32
N GLU A 234 -10.33 -4.43 19.36
CA GLU A 234 -11.18 -4.97 20.43
C GLU A 234 -10.53 -4.82 21.81
N TYR A 235 -9.21 -5.04 21.90
CA TYR A 235 -8.43 -4.86 23.13
C TYR A 235 -8.43 -3.40 23.60
N ILE A 236 -8.25 -2.44 22.68
CA ILE A 236 -8.29 -1.01 23.01
C ILE A 236 -9.69 -0.59 23.48
N ALA A 237 -10.75 -1.08 22.82
CA ALA A 237 -12.12 -0.82 23.24
C ALA A 237 -12.41 -1.40 24.65
N GLN A 238 -11.89 -2.59 24.96
CA GLN A 238 -12.00 -3.20 26.29
C GLN A 238 -11.25 -2.41 27.36
N LEU A 239 -10.05 -1.91 27.08
CA LEU A 239 -9.30 -1.06 28.03
C LEU A 239 -10.08 0.20 28.44
N SER A 240 -10.95 0.71 27.56
CA SER A 240 -11.76 1.90 27.82
C SER A 240 -13.05 1.61 28.61
N THR A 241 -13.56 0.38 28.54
CA THR A 241 -14.90 0.01 29.04
C THR A 241 -14.89 -0.93 30.24
N ASP A 242 -13.93 -1.87 30.31
CA ASP A 242 -13.70 -2.79 31.42
C ASP A 242 -12.19 -3.08 31.56
N PRO A 243 -11.44 -2.17 32.21
CA PRO A 243 -9.99 -2.28 32.33
C PRO A 243 -9.53 -3.42 33.24
N ALA A 244 -10.43 -4.09 33.95
CA ALA A 244 -10.05 -5.09 34.96
C ALA A 244 -9.55 -6.41 34.35
N GLU A 245 -10.07 -6.83 33.19
CA GLU A 245 -9.61 -8.03 32.46
C GLU A 245 -9.90 -7.94 30.95
N PRO A 246 -9.12 -7.16 30.17
CA PRO A 246 -9.22 -7.24 28.70
C PRO A 246 -8.78 -8.63 28.23
N LYS A 247 -9.62 -9.30 27.41
CA LYS A 247 -9.45 -10.70 26.97
C LYS A 247 -9.18 -10.85 25.48
N ALA A 248 -9.24 -9.76 24.71
CA ALA A 248 -9.01 -9.79 23.27
C ALA A 248 -7.55 -10.14 22.91
N LEU A 249 -6.57 -9.79 23.77
CA LEU A 249 -5.17 -10.17 23.61
C LEU A 249 -4.67 -11.04 24.77
N SER A 250 -3.83 -12.01 24.45
CA SER A 250 -3.04 -12.79 25.39
C SER A 250 -1.89 -11.97 25.99
N ASN A 251 -1.32 -12.45 27.10
CA ASN A 251 -0.16 -11.81 27.71
C ASN A 251 1.07 -11.75 26.80
N THR A 252 1.21 -12.69 25.85
CA THR A 252 2.30 -12.69 24.87
C THR A 252 2.13 -11.56 23.85
N GLU A 253 0.90 -11.38 23.34
CA GLU A 253 0.56 -10.31 22.40
C GLU A 253 0.65 -8.94 23.08
N ILE A 254 0.20 -8.82 24.33
CA ILE A 254 0.37 -7.61 25.15
C ILE A 254 1.85 -7.26 25.36
N ALA A 255 2.70 -8.27 25.63
CA ALA A 255 4.14 -8.03 25.74
C ALA A 255 4.76 -7.57 24.41
N GLY A 256 4.27 -8.11 23.28
CA GLY A 256 4.63 -7.67 21.94
C GLY A 256 4.22 -6.23 21.65
N LEU A 257 2.99 -5.86 22.03
CA LEU A 257 2.49 -4.49 21.94
C LEU A 257 3.34 -3.51 22.75
N ARG A 258 3.78 -3.91 23.95
CA ARG A 258 4.70 -3.08 24.75
C ARG A 258 6.04 -2.87 24.05
N ILE A 259 6.58 -3.92 23.43
CA ILE A 259 7.79 -3.78 22.59
C ILE A 259 7.51 -2.82 21.44
N PHE A 260 6.37 -2.95 20.76
CA PHE A 260 6.01 -2.12 19.61
C PHE A 260 6.00 -0.61 19.94
N ILE A 261 5.41 -0.21 21.08
CA ILE A 261 5.29 1.20 21.46
C ILE A 261 6.50 1.77 22.21
N ASP A 262 7.31 0.90 22.84
CA ASP A 262 8.47 1.30 23.65
C ASP A 262 9.78 0.79 23.04
N LYS A 263 10.32 -0.36 23.49
CA LYS A 263 11.67 -0.81 23.12
C LYS A 263 11.93 -0.89 21.60
N GLY A 264 10.93 -1.28 20.83
CA GLY A 264 10.97 -1.39 19.37
C GLY A 264 10.82 -0.05 18.65
N GLN A 265 10.26 0.97 19.30
CA GLN A 265 9.97 2.29 18.73
C GLN A 265 9.24 2.23 17.38
N CYS A 266 8.46 1.18 17.14
CA CYS A 266 7.82 0.92 15.84
C CYS A 266 6.83 2.04 15.50
N VAL A 267 6.18 2.61 16.51
CA VAL A 267 5.28 3.76 16.43
C VAL A 267 5.92 5.04 15.89
N SER A 268 7.25 5.14 15.81
CA SER A 268 7.91 6.29 15.18
C SER A 268 7.53 6.42 13.69
N CYS A 269 7.29 5.28 13.03
CA CYS A 269 6.87 5.22 11.62
C CYS A 269 5.47 4.61 11.47
N HIS A 270 5.18 3.57 12.24
CA HIS A 270 3.91 2.84 12.21
C HIS A 270 2.94 3.35 13.27
N ASN A 271 2.38 4.53 13.01
CA ASN A 271 1.44 5.21 13.92
C ASN A 271 0.08 5.48 13.28
N GLY A 272 -0.81 6.04 14.11
CA GLY A 272 -2.19 6.30 13.74
C GLY A 272 -2.99 5.02 13.49
N PRO A 273 -4.28 5.18 13.12
CA PRO A 273 -5.20 4.06 12.99
C PRO A 273 -4.81 3.03 11.92
N LEU A 274 -4.07 3.45 10.89
CA LEU A 274 -3.57 2.54 9.85
C LEU A 274 -2.17 2.00 10.13
N LEU A 275 -1.57 2.32 11.27
CA LEU A 275 -0.21 1.89 11.62
C LEU A 275 0.79 2.25 10.51
N SER A 276 0.64 3.46 9.97
CA SER A 276 1.52 4.09 9.00
C SER A 276 1.35 5.60 9.09
N ASN A 277 2.47 6.30 9.11
CA ASN A 277 2.52 7.75 8.97
C ASN A 277 2.44 8.22 7.51
N ASN A 278 2.39 7.30 6.53
CA ASN A 278 2.48 7.56 5.09
C ASN A 278 3.76 8.32 4.64
N GLU A 279 4.76 8.43 5.51
CA GLU A 279 6.06 9.03 5.21
C GLU A 279 6.99 8.02 4.55
N PHE A 280 8.16 8.51 4.14
CA PHE A 280 9.15 7.73 3.41
C PHE A 280 10.40 7.56 4.25
N HIS A 281 10.83 6.31 4.43
CA HIS A 281 11.99 5.99 5.25
C HIS A 281 12.93 5.03 4.53
N ASN A 282 14.23 5.22 4.73
CA ASN A 282 15.23 4.25 4.31
C ASN A 282 15.63 3.35 5.49
N THR A 283 15.15 2.11 5.47
CA THR A 283 15.40 1.12 6.53
C THR A 283 16.50 0.13 6.19
N GLY A 284 17.29 0.38 5.15
CA GLY A 284 18.44 -0.46 4.76
C GLY A 284 18.08 -1.81 4.14
N VAL A 285 16.87 -1.97 3.61
CA VAL A 285 16.47 -3.16 2.85
C VAL A 285 17.31 -3.25 1.56
N LEU A 286 17.88 -4.42 1.30
CA LEU A 286 18.69 -4.66 0.10
C LEU A 286 17.86 -4.58 -1.17
N ALA A 287 18.49 -4.21 -2.29
CA ALA A 287 17.84 -4.27 -3.59
C ALA A 287 17.44 -5.71 -3.95
N VAL A 288 16.44 -5.83 -4.82
CA VAL A 288 16.09 -7.11 -5.45
C VAL A 288 17.31 -7.67 -6.18
N SER A 289 17.52 -8.99 -6.10
CA SER A 289 18.70 -9.62 -6.67
C SER A 289 18.82 -9.33 -8.17
N GLY A 290 19.99 -8.85 -8.61
CA GLY A 290 20.24 -8.51 -10.00
C GLY A 290 19.76 -7.12 -10.44
N THR A 291 19.19 -6.32 -9.53
CA THR A 291 18.78 -4.94 -9.83
C THR A 291 19.66 -3.91 -9.10
N MET A 292 19.70 -2.69 -9.63
CA MET A 292 20.22 -1.55 -8.88
C MET A 292 19.20 -1.13 -7.81
N PRO A 293 19.65 -0.64 -6.64
CA PRO A 293 18.75 -0.06 -5.66
C PRO A 293 18.02 1.15 -6.24
N SER A 294 16.73 1.25 -5.94
CA SER A 294 15.89 2.38 -6.35
C SER A 294 16.28 3.64 -5.58
N MET A 295 16.17 4.80 -6.24
CA MET A 295 16.30 6.10 -5.59
C MET A 295 15.09 6.42 -4.70
N GLY A 296 14.00 5.65 -4.79
CA GLY A 296 12.82 5.75 -3.94
C GLY A 296 12.15 7.12 -4.07
N ARG A 297 11.73 7.65 -2.92
CA ARG A 297 11.02 8.95 -2.82
C ARG A 297 11.75 10.11 -3.48
N TYR A 298 13.07 10.09 -3.48
CA TYR A 298 13.88 11.12 -4.13
C TYR A 298 13.51 11.32 -5.60
N ASP A 299 13.35 10.24 -6.37
CA ASP A 299 12.91 10.31 -7.77
C ASP A 299 11.38 10.38 -7.88
N GLY A 300 10.67 9.67 -6.98
CA GLY A 300 9.20 9.61 -6.99
C GLY A 300 8.54 11.00 -6.97
N VAL A 301 9.02 11.94 -6.17
CA VAL A 301 8.46 13.31 -6.14
C VAL A 301 8.61 14.02 -7.49
N ARG A 302 9.74 13.82 -8.20
CA ARG A 302 9.96 14.45 -9.50
C ARG A 302 9.06 13.83 -10.56
N THR A 303 9.00 12.50 -10.58
CA THR A 303 8.06 11.78 -11.44
C THR A 303 6.62 12.25 -11.22
N SER A 304 6.20 12.41 -9.95
CA SER A 304 4.87 12.90 -9.64
C SER A 304 4.61 14.32 -10.14
N ARG A 305 5.62 15.20 -10.17
CA ARG A 305 5.51 16.57 -10.68
C ARG A 305 5.46 16.64 -12.20
N ASP A 306 6.19 15.76 -12.86
CA ASP A 306 6.29 15.71 -14.33
C ASP A 306 5.10 14.98 -14.96
N ASP A 307 4.37 14.18 -14.18
CA ASP A 307 3.18 13.45 -14.63
C ASP A 307 2.03 14.42 -14.99
N PRO A 308 1.47 14.36 -16.21
CA PRO A 308 0.29 15.17 -16.56
C PRO A 308 -0.96 14.79 -15.74
N PHE A 309 -0.99 13.58 -15.19
CA PHE A 309 -2.03 13.07 -14.31
C PHE A 309 -1.57 13.21 -12.86
N ASN A 310 -1.56 14.43 -12.35
CA ASN A 310 -1.34 14.73 -10.94
C ASN A 310 -2.34 15.81 -10.48
N CYS A 311 -2.35 16.14 -9.19
CA CYS A 311 -3.27 17.12 -8.62
C CYS A 311 -3.16 18.52 -9.27
N LEU A 312 -1.96 18.91 -9.73
CA LEU A 312 -1.72 20.20 -10.39
C LEU A 312 -1.94 20.15 -11.92
N GLY A 313 -2.18 18.95 -12.46
CA GLY A 313 -2.28 18.66 -13.88
C GLY A 313 -3.62 19.09 -14.48
N GLU A 314 -3.66 19.10 -15.80
CA GLU A 314 -4.83 19.56 -16.59
C GLU A 314 -6.09 18.73 -16.35
N PHE A 315 -5.95 17.46 -15.96
CA PHE A 315 -7.06 16.53 -15.77
C PHE A 315 -7.53 16.43 -14.31
N SER A 316 -6.90 17.18 -13.40
CA SER A 316 -7.33 17.29 -12.01
C SER A 316 -8.55 18.17 -11.88
N ASP A 317 -9.47 17.81 -10.98
CA ASP A 317 -10.60 18.67 -10.60
C ASP A 317 -10.22 19.70 -9.51
N ALA A 318 -8.99 19.62 -8.98
CA ALA A 318 -8.55 20.44 -7.87
C ALA A 318 -8.07 21.82 -8.32
N THR A 319 -8.25 22.81 -7.45
CA THR A 319 -7.52 24.07 -7.54
C THR A 319 -6.07 23.87 -7.05
N THR A 320 -5.16 24.74 -7.50
CA THR A 320 -3.78 24.76 -7.01
C THR A 320 -3.68 24.91 -5.48
N ALA A 321 -4.67 25.55 -4.83
CA ALA A 321 -4.68 25.71 -3.38
C ALA A 321 -4.94 24.39 -2.63
N GLU A 322 -5.65 23.46 -3.25
CA GLU A 322 -6.02 22.17 -2.65
C GLU A 322 -4.88 21.14 -2.76
N CYS A 323 -3.95 21.31 -3.70
CA CYS A 323 -2.81 20.42 -3.92
C CYS A 323 -1.61 20.67 -2.99
N THR A 324 -1.86 20.81 -1.68
CA THR A 324 -0.81 21.15 -0.70
C THR A 324 0.31 20.12 -0.68
N GLU A 325 -0.04 18.83 -0.66
CA GLU A 325 0.92 17.72 -0.61
C GLU A 325 1.93 17.77 -1.76
N LEU A 326 1.45 17.84 -3.01
CA LEU A 326 2.34 17.88 -4.18
C LEU A 326 3.15 19.19 -4.25
N ARG A 327 2.54 20.33 -3.90
CA ARG A 327 3.20 21.65 -3.97
C ARG A 327 4.38 21.77 -3.02
N PHE A 328 4.28 21.19 -1.83
CA PHE A 328 5.29 21.31 -0.79
C PHE A 328 6.09 20.02 -0.56
N ALA A 329 5.86 19.00 -1.38
CA ALA A 329 6.64 17.77 -1.37
C ALA A 329 8.15 18.07 -1.47
N ARG A 330 8.95 17.42 -0.62
CA ARG A 330 10.41 17.58 -0.64
C ARG A 330 11.05 16.48 -1.48
N ASP A 331 12.04 16.85 -2.29
CA ASP A 331 12.90 15.94 -3.04
C ASP A 331 14.36 16.06 -2.57
N ALA A 332 14.58 15.91 -1.27
CA ALA A 332 15.86 16.13 -0.61
C ALA A 332 16.69 14.84 -0.50
N ASN A 333 18.02 14.99 -0.35
CA ASN A 333 18.99 13.88 -0.37
C ASN A 333 18.80 12.86 0.78
N ASP A 334 18.12 13.25 1.87
CA ASP A 334 17.71 12.37 2.96
C ASP A 334 16.69 11.31 2.51
N LEU A 335 15.94 11.56 1.43
CA LEU A 335 14.92 10.66 0.88
C LEU A 335 15.45 9.67 -0.16
N VAL A 336 16.77 9.63 -0.38
CA VAL A 336 17.39 8.68 -1.32
C VAL A 336 17.25 7.25 -0.79
N GLY A 337 16.61 6.40 -1.59
CA GLY A 337 16.29 5.02 -1.25
C GLY A 337 15.15 4.88 -0.22
N ALA A 338 14.50 5.98 0.15
CA ALA A 338 13.40 5.96 1.09
C ALA A 338 12.12 5.43 0.42
N MET A 339 11.44 4.51 1.09
CA MET A 339 10.19 3.90 0.64
C MET A 339 9.06 4.24 1.62
N LYS A 340 7.84 4.32 1.10
CA LYS A 340 6.65 4.62 1.90
C LYS A 340 6.47 3.60 2.99
N THR A 341 6.22 4.04 4.22
CA THR A 341 5.81 3.18 5.32
C THR A 341 4.49 2.49 4.96
N PRO A 342 4.45 1.15 4.76
CA PRO A 342 3.19 0.47 4.50
C PRO A 342 2.35 0.39 5.78
N THR A 343 1.03 0.25 5.62
CA THR A 343 0.16 -0.12 6.74
C THR A 343 0.56 -1.49 7.29
N LEU A 344 0.45 -1.67 8.61
CA LEU A 344 0.57 -2.99 9.25
C LEU A 344 -0.79 -3.69 9.44
N ARG A 345 -1.89 -3.04 9.04
CA ARG A 345 -3.21 -3.70 9.01
C ARG A 345 -3.13 -4.89 8.06
N ASN A 346 -3.67 -6.02 8.48
CA ASN A 346 -3.72 -7.25 7.71
C ASN A 346 -2.36 -7.86 7.33
N ILE A 347 -1.28 -7.45 8.01
CA ILE A 347 0.09 -7.84 7.64
C ILE A 347 0.31 -9.36 7.55
N SER A 348 -0.40 -10.16 8.34
CA SER A 348 -0.23 -11.62 8.32
C SER A 348 -0.71 -12.29 7.03
N LEU A 349 -1.39 -11.56 6.14
CA LEU A 349 -1.97 -12.07 4.89
C LEU A 349 -1.33 -11.46 3.64
N THR A 350 -0.30 -10.63 3.80
CA THR A 350 0.34 -9.87 2.71
C THR A 350 1.81 -10.22 2.55
N ALA A 351 2.22 -11.42 2.94
CA ALA A 351 3.56 -11.92 2.65
C ALA A 351 3.71 -12.18 1.13
N PRO A 352 4.92 -12.07 0.56
CA PRO A 352 6.17 -11.67 1.20
C PRO A 352 6.25 -10.17 1.49
N TYR A 353 7.27 -9.73 2.23
CA TYR A 353 7.38 -8.39 2.78
C TYR A 353 8.46 -7.55 2.11
N MET A 354 8.40 -6.24 2.39
CA MET A 354 9.22 -5.17 1.83
C MET A 354 8.88 -4.85 0.36
N HIS A 355 9.41 -3.73 -0.13
CA HIS A 355 9.05 -3.14 -1.42
C HIS A 355 9.37 -4.03 -2.64
N GLY A 356 10.25 -5.02 -2.50
CA GLY A 356 10.59 -5.99 -3.54
C GLY A 356 10.41 -7.44 -3.10
N GLY A 357 9.59 -7.69 -2.07
CA GLY A 357 9.29 -9.05 -1.59
C GLY A 357 10.51 -9.80 -1.06
N GLN A 358 11.50 -9.07 -0.52
CA GLN A 358 12.80 -9.62 -0.13
C GLN A 358 12.74 -10.55 1.09
N MET A 359 11.68 -10.45 1.90
CA MET A 359 11.56 -11.21 3.15
C MET A 359 10.32 -12.08 3.12
N SER A 360 10.49 -13.38 3.37
CA SER A 360 9.43 -14.37 3.17
C SER A 360 8.43 -14.44 4.32
N ASN A 361 8.81 -13.99 5.52
CA ASN A 361 8.03 -14.14 6.74
C ASN A 361 8.30 -12.98 7.73
N LEU A 362 7.44 -12.82 8.74
CA LEU A 362 7.57 -11.76 9.75
C LEU A 362 8.83 -11.88 10.61
N SER A 363 9.34 -13.09 10.82
CA SER A 363 10.56 -13.29 11.61
C SER A 363 11.79 -12.70 10.91
N GLU A 364 11.88 -12.82 9.59
CA GLU A 364 12.91 -12.13 8.79
C GLU A 364 12.78 -10.60 8.87
N VAL A 365 11.54 -10.07 8.85
CA VAL A 365 11.28 -8.63 9.00
C VAL A 365 11.72 -8.13 10.37
N VAL A 366 11.32 -8.83 11.45
CA VAL A 366 11.67 -8.46 12.82
C VAL A 366 13.18 -8.57 13.02
N GLU A 367 13.85 -9.56 12.43
CA GLU A 367 15.30 -9.67 12.51
C GLU A 367 16.02 -8.54 11.77
N HIS A 368 15.54 -8.15 10.58
CA HIS A 368 16.08 -7.02 9.83
C HIS A 368 16.11 -5.73 10.66
N TYR A 369 15.01 -5.42 11.36
CA TYR A 369 14.97 -4.25 12.26
C TYR A 369 15.79 -4.45 13.52
N ASN A 370 15.86 -5.67 14.05
CA ASN A 370 16.68 -5.98 15.21
C ASN A 370 18.18 -5.78 14.96
N GLU A 371 18.66 -6.12 13.76
CA GLU A 371 20.03 -5.92 13.30
C GLU A 371 20.28 -4.49 12.78
N ALA A 372 19.29 -3.89 12.10
CA ALA A 372 19.34 -2.59 11.43
C ALA A 372 20.61 -2.40 10.57
N PRO A 373 20.78 -3.19 9.49
CA PRO A 373 21.99 -3.16 8.67
C PRO A 373 22.19 -1.81 7.97
N SER A 374 23.43 -1.45 7.65
CA SER A 374 23.70 -0.24 6.87
C SER A 374 23.00 -0.29 5.50
N SER A 375 22.40 0.83 5.10
CA SER A 375 21.77 0.95 3.78
C SER A 375 22.80 0.98 2.65
N MET A 376 22.43 0.44 1.48
CA MET A 376 23.25 0.54 0.26
C MET A 376 23.26 1.95 -0.33
N LEU A 377 22.21 2.73 -0.08
CA LEU A 377 22.07 4.13 -0.50
C LEU A 377 21.83 5.02 0.71
N SER A 378 22.48 6.19 0.76
CA SER A 378 22.32 7.16 1.84
C SER A 378 22.59 6.55 3.23
N HIS A 379 21.61 6.57 4.14
CA HIS A 379 21.73 6.09 5.52
C HIS A 379 20.55 5.18 5.88
N ASN A 380 20.72 4.37 6.92
CA ASN A 380 19.61 3.65 7.55
C ASN A 380 19.08 4.49 8.74
N GLU A 381 17.80 4.80 8.70
CA GLU A 381 17.09 5.51 9.76
C GLU A 381 16.81 4.62 10.98
N ALA A 382 16.61 3.31 10.75
CA ALA A 382 16.43 2.33 11.81
C ALA A 382 17.70 2.17 12.67
N LYS A 383 17.49 1.76 13.92
CA LYS A 383 18.56 1.48 14.89
C LYS A 383 18.41 0.05 15.43
N PRO A 384 19.51 -0.65 15.74
CA PRO A 384 19.45 -2.01 16.27
C PRO A 384 18.63 -2.06 17.56
N LEU A 385 17.61 -2.91 17.59
CA LEU A 385 16.66 -2.99 18.72
C LEU A 385 17.19 -3.82 19.89
N ASN A 386 18.15 -4.72 19.65
CA ASN A 386 18.71 -5.64 20.65
C ASN A 386 17.61 -6.41 21.40
N LEU A 387 16.61 -6.90 20.66
CA LEU A 387 15.54 -7.76 21.16
C LEU A 387 16.08 -9.17 21.41
N ARG A 388 15.67 -9.76 22.54
CA ARG A 388 15.90 -11.18 22.84
C ARG A 388 15.05 -12.07 21.91
N PRO A 389 15.38 -13.36 21.74
CA PRO A 389 14.55 -14.29 20.98
C PRO A 389 13.07 -14.30 21.40
N VAL A 390 12.79 -14.32 22.71
CA VAL A 390 11.41 -14.25 23.22
C VAL A 390 10.70 -12.93 22.89
N GLU A 391 11.42 -11.81 22.89
CA GLU A 391 10.86 -10.49 22.60
C GLU A 391 10.50 -10.35 21.12
N ARG A 392 11.33 -10.90 20.22
CA ARG A 392 11.02 -10.95 18.78
C ARG A 392 9.74 -11.75 18.53
N SER A 393 9.62 -12.93 19.14
CA SER A 393 8.40 -13.77 19.03
C SER A 393 7.16 -13.09 19.63
N GLN A 394 7.31 -12.34 20.72
CA GLN A 394 6.22 -11.54 21.29
C GLN A 394 5.78 -10.43 20.34
N LEU A 395 6.73 -9.69 19.74
CA LEU A 395 6.43 -8.67 18.74
C LEU A 395 5.72 -9.26 17.52
N GLU A 396 6.20 -10.38 16.99
CA GLU A 396 5.52 -11.11 15.91
C GLU A 396 4.09 -11.50 16.32
N SER A 397 3.91 -12.02 17.53
CA SER A 397 2.57 -12.39 18.05
C SER A 397 1.63 -11.19 18.05
N PHE A 398 2.10 -10.01 18.48
CA PHE A 398 1.32 -8.78 18.40
C PHE A 398 0.98 -8.39 16.95
N LEU A 399 1.94 -8.45 16.02
CA LEU A 399 1.67 -8.09 14.62
C LEU A 399 0.58 -8.95 13.98
N LEU A 400 0.47 -10.22 14.38
CA LEU A 400 -0.61 -11.12 13.92
C LEU A 400 -2.01 -10.68 14.41
N THR A 401 -2.09 -9.92 15.50
CA THR A 401 -3.36 -9.38 16.02
C THR A 401 -3.93 -8.25 15.18
N LEU A 402 -3.19 -7.76 14.18
CA LEU A 402 -3.56 -6.66 13.30
C LEU A 402 -4.33 -7.11 12.06
N THR A 403 -4.75 -8.37 12.02
CA THR A 403 -5.47 -8.97 10.88
C THR A 403 -6.91 -9.29 11.25
N ALA A 404 -7.83 -8.87 10.38
CA ALA A 404 -9.25 -9.21 10.45
C ALA A 404 -9.89 -9.13 9.05
N PRO A 405 -11.11 -9.67 8.86
CA PRO A 405 -11.90 -9.41 7.65
C PRO A 405 -12.05 -7.90 7.38
N LEU A 406 -12.21 -7.53 6.12
CA LEU A 406 -12.41 -6.14 5.71
C LEU A 406 -13.78 -5.61 6.16
N ALA A 407 -13.86 -4.31 6.43
CA ALA A 407 -15.14 -3.62 6.64
C ALA A 407 -15.89 -3.35 5.31
N THR A 408 -15.21 -3.56 4.18
CA THR A 408 -15.75 -3.46 2.82
C THR A 408 -16.97 -4.37 2.63
N GLU A 409 -18.04 -3.85 2.03
CA GLU A 409 -19.21 -4.67 1.69
C GLU A 409 -18.83 -5.81 0.74
N GLN A 410 -19.37 -7.01 1.00
CA GLN A 410 -19.00 -8.23 0.26
C GLN A 410 -19.16 -8.11 -1.27
N ARG A 411 -20.14 -7.33 -1.74
CA ARG A 411 -20.38 -7.13 -3.17
C ARG A 411 -19.21 -6.46 -3.90
N TRP A 412 -18.40 -5.68 -3.19
CA TRP A 412 -17.21 -5.02 -3.72
C TRP A 412 -15.97 -5.92 -3.70
N LEU A 413 -16.08 -7.12 -3.13
CA LEU A 413 -14.96 -8.07 -3.00
C LEU A 413 -15.03 -9.21 -4.02
N ILE A 414 -16.05 -9.20 -4.88
CA ILE A 414 -16.32 -10.25 -5.86
C ILE A 414 -16.47 -9.61 -7.23
N ALA A 415 -16.01 -10.30 -8.28
CA ALA A 415 -16.20 -9.84 -9.64
C ALA A 415 -17.71 -9.64 -9.92
N PRO A 416 -18.11 -8.54 -10.58
CA PRO A 416 -19.50 -8.34 -11.00
C PRO A 416 -19.99 -9.47 -11.91
N ASP A 417 -21.26 -9.85 -11.76
CA ASP A 417 -21.93 -10.75 -12.72
C ASP A 417 -22.16 -9.97 -14.04
N TYR A 418 -21.62 -10.47 -15.15
CA TYR A 418 -21.78 -9.89 -16.49
C TYR A 418 -22.92 -10.55 -17.28
#